data_AF-A0A1G2DYF5-F1
#
_entry.id   AF-A0A1G2DYF5-F1
#
_cell.length_a   1.000
_cell.length_b   1.000
_cell.length_c   1.000
_cell.angle_alpha   90.00
_cell.angle_beta   90.00
_cell.angle_gamma   90.00
#
_symmetry.space_group_name_H-M   'P 1'
#
loop_
_entity.id
_entity.type
_entity.pdbx_description
1 polymer ?
#
loop_
_entity_poly.entity_id
_entity_poly.type
_entity_poly.pdbx_seq_one_letter_code
_entity_poly.pdbx_strand_id
1 'polypeptide(L)'
;MAKILENSLSVIFCVLISIFGIAFFVQSITILSDNIDTAGDITASSTITASQLLTVVPVSFTPTVTGYILDDESPVGVGLAHALEYPLKVYISGKYAYVASIDDSGLSIIDISDPTNPVEVGYIQDDSQLGGTATALNHPEGVFVSGKYAYISSWIDDSLSVIDVSNPSYPTEVGYILDDSQGGTAIALDGACEVYVVGKYAYVTGFYDHGLSIINVSDPTNPIEVGYIRDNSVGGSAQSLKFPINLYVSGEYAYIAGHGDSGLSIIDISDPTNPVEVGYILDDSNGGTATTLASVTGVYISGNYAYVVAGLATADDALTIINISDPTTPVVVGYIQDNSQTGGTATALDGAGEVYVLGNYAYVSSRYDDAISIFDISSPANPVEVGYILDNESPEGTGAAVALDYVYGFAVSGKYAYVPGAYDDGFTIIQLPSADIPTANIVTLSASSTQVTENMIVGNNLSVQSGLNVGPGGLLVGGEVGITASSTWTSTSSQPGLSVAQNGSGNIVEFKDAGTTIFYIADGGNATTTGNLNVSGTLNIGGGTSIVKHLSVTSSVDFDAISANGCSIKTVSFSGVAVGDSIDLGIPDVLESLEELSWRGWVSATDIVSIKACNASTSDSSNPAETTIRISVWNY
;
A
#
# COMPACT_ATOMS: atom_id res chain seq x y z
N MET A 1 -44.14 -19.47 -26.04
CA MET A 1 -43.25 -19.48 -24.85
C MET A 1 -41.98 -18.66 -25.07
N ALA A 2 -41.10 -18.99 -26.01
CA ALA A 2 -39.84 -18.23 -26.24
C ALA A 2 -40.03 -16.72 -26.56
N LYS A 3 -41.09 -16.36 -27.30
CA LYS A 3 -41.36 -14.96 -27.70
C LYS A 3 -41.96 -14.06 -26.62
N ILE A 4 -42.37 -14.63 -25.47
CA ILE A 4 -42.92 -13.87 -24.33
C ILE A 4 -41.81 -13.62 -23.30
N LEU A 5 -40.85 -14.56 -23.13
CA LEU A 5 -39.68 -14.35 -22.28
C LEU A 5 -38.82 -13.14 -22.71
N GLU A 6 -38.66 -12.89 -24.01
CA GLU A 6 -37.85 -11.75 -24.50
C GLU A 6 -38.48 -10.37 -24.17
N ASN A 7 -39.81 -10.26 -24.20
CA ASN A 7 -40.50 -9.01 -23.88
C ASN A 7 -40.56 -8.75 -22.37
N SER A 8 -40.70 -9.80 -21.55
CA SER A 8 -40.71 -9.67 -20.08
C SER A 8 -39.33 -9.35 -19.52
N LEU A 9 -38.26 -9.95 -20.07
CA LEU A 9 -36.89 -9.61 -19.68
C LEU A 9 -36.55 -8.17 -20.07
N SER A 10 -36.93 -7.71 -21.27
CA SER A 10 -36.61 -6.36 -21.75
C SER A 10 -37.27 -5.25 -20.92
N VAL A 11 -38.51 -5.47 -20.44
CA VAL A 11 -39.21 -4.48 -19.59
C VAL A 11 -38.61 -4.42 -18.19
N ILE A 12 -38.17 -5.55 -17.63
CA ILE A 12 -37.52 -5.61 -16.31
C ILE A 12 -36.10 -5.02 -16.35
N PHE A 13 -35.33 -5.30 -17.41
CA PHE A 13 -33.99 -4.73 -17.62
C PHE A 13 -34.02 -3.20 -17.76
N CYS A 14 -35.05 -2.65 -18.42
CA CYS A 14 -35.23 -1.20 -18.58
C CYS A 14 -35.57 -0.49 -17.25
N VAL A 15 -36.31 -1.15 -16.36
CA VAL A 15 -36.64 -0.60 -15.03
C VAL A 15 -35.44 -0.66 -14.08
N LEU A 16 -34.60 -1.69 -14.16
CA LEU A 16 -33.38 -1.82 -13.33
C LEU A 16 -32.28 -0.80 -13.70
N ILE A 17 -32.06 -0.53 -15.00
CA ILE A 17 -31.07 0.47 -15.45
C ILE A 17 -31.47 1.89 -15.04
N SER A 18 -32.77 2.20 -15.04
CA SER A 18 -33.27 3.55 -14.72
C SER A 18 -33.30 3.88 -13.22
N ILE A 19 -33.23 2.87 -12.34
CA ILE A 19 -33.27 3.07 -10.88
C ILE A 19 -31.86 2.98 -10.25
N PHE A 20 -30.98 2.09 -10.73
CA PHE A 20 -29.70 1.80 -10.05
C PHE A 20 -28.43 2.01 -10.88
N GLY A 21 -28.52 2.35 -12.18
CA GLY A 21 -27.34 2.74 -12.98
C GLY A 21 -26.27 1.66 -13.23
N ILE A 22 -26.48 0.41 -12.83
CA ILE A 22 -25.53 -0.70 -12.96
C ILE A 22 -26.25 -1.94 -13.53
N ALA A 23 -25.62 -2.66 -14.46
CA ALA A 23 -26.15 -3.89 -15.05
C ALA A 23 -25.81 -5.10 -14.17
N PHE A 24 -26.83 -5.78 -13.62
CA PHE A 24 -26.67 -7.07 -12.94
C PHE A 24 -26.92 -8.24 -13.89
N PHE A 25 -26.11 -9.30 -13.78
CA PHE A 25 -26.38 -10.59 -14.40
C PHE A 25 -27.28 -11.42 -13.47
N VAL A 26 -28.56 -11.59 -13.83
CA VAL A 26 -29.49 -12.47 -13.11
C VAL A 26 -29.43 -13.86 -13.75
N GLN A 27 -28.92 -14.87 -13.04
CA GLN A 27 -28.77 -16.24 -13.58
C GLN A 27 -30.06 -17.08 -13.52
N SER A 28 -30.99 -16.82 -12.60
CA SER A 28 -32.31 -17.46 -12.60
C SER A 28 -33.33 -16.66 -11.77
N ILE A 29 -34.62 -16.80 -12.12
CA ILE A 29 -35.76 -16.28 -11.34
C ILE A 29 -36.65 -17.48 -11.01
N THR A 30 -36.89 -17.74 -9.74
CA THR A 30 -37.83 -18.78 -9.29
C THR A 30 -39.18 -18.13 -8.99
N ILE A 31 -40.22 -18.52 -9.73
CA ILE A 31 -41.60 -18.07 -9.47
C ILE A 31 -42.25 -19.10 -8.53
N LEU A 32 -42.71 -18.67 -7.35
CA LEU A 32 -43.44 -19.53 -6.42
C LEU A 32 -44.74 -20.06 -7.06
N SER A 33 -45.00 -21.36 -6.89
CA SER A 33 -46.06 -22.14 -7.55
C SER A 33 -47.48 -21.63 -7.34
N ASP A 34 -47.70 -20.82 -6.31
CA ASP A 34 -49.04 -20.50 -5.81
C ASP A 34 -49.75 -19.42 -6.65
N ASN A 35 -49.08 -18.88 -7.68
CA ASN A 35 -49.61 -17.86 -8.57
C ASN A 35 -49.89 -18.36 -10.00
N ILE A 36 -49.76 -19.66 -10.27
CA ILE A 36 -49.93 -20.27 -11.59
C ILE A 36 -51.19 -21.16 -11.58
N ASP A 37 -52.12 -20.91 -12.51
CA ASP A 37 -53.32 -21.75 -12.63
C ASP A 37 -53.02 -23.13 -13.25
N THR A 38 -54.03 -24.01 -13.30
CA THR A 38 -53.89 -25.36 -13.87
C THR A 38 -53.59 -25.38 -15.38
N ALA A 39 -53.62 -24.22 -16.06
CA ALA A 39 -53.25 -24.05 -17.46
C ALA A 39 -51.85 -23.43 -17.65
N GLY A 40 -51.17 -23.01 -16.57
CA GLY A 40 -49.84 -22.42 -16.61
C GLY A 40 -49.82 -20.89 -16.70
N ASP A 41 -50.95 -20.21 -16.54
CA ASP A 41 -51.05 -18.76 -16.62
C ASP A 41 -50.93 -18.09 -15.24
N ILE A 42 -50.23 -16.94 -15.18
CA ILE A 42 -50.11 -16.13 -13.95
C ILE A 42 -51.45 -15.43 -13.70
N THR A 43 -52.10 -15.73 -12.58
CA THR A 43 -53.39 -15.13 -12.24
C THR A 43 -53.21 -13.72 -11.66
N ALA A 44 -53.68 -12.71 -12.39
CA ALA A 44 -53.65 -11.31 -11.95
C ALA A 44 -54.72 -11.04 -10.88
N SER A 45 -54.47 -11.38 -9.61
CA SER A 45 -55.27 -10.82 -8.50
C SER A 45 -54.54 -10.53 -7.20
N SER A 46 -53.23 -10.74 -7.11
CA SER A 46 -52.42 -10.34 -5.96
C SER A 46 -51.46 -9.22 -6.34
N THR A 47 -51.53 -8.11 -5.61
CA THR A 47 -50.54 -7.04 -5.68
C THR A 47 -49.21 -7.59 -5.14
N ILE A 48 -48.30 -8.00 -6.03
CA ILE A 48 -46.95 -8.39 -5.62
C ILE A 48 -46.18 -7.11 -5.29
N THR A 49 -45.90 -6.87 -4.02
CA THR A 49 -44.95 -5.82 -3.61
C THR A 49 -43.53 -6.28 -3.96
N ALA A 50 -42.69 -5.38 -4.47
CA ALA A 50 -41.33 -5.71 -4.93
C ALA A 50 -40.43 -6.40 -3.88
N SER A 51 -40.79 -6.33 -2.59
CA SER A 51 -40.10 -7.06 -1.52
C SER A 51 -40.30 -8.58 -1.54
N GLN A 52 -41.29 -9.09 -2.27
CA GLN A 52 -41.64 -10.53 -2.28
C GLN A 52 -41.04 -11.33 -3.44
N LEU A 53 -40.33 -10.70 -4.38
CA LEU A 53 -39.86 -11.37 -5.61
C LEU A 53 -38.34 -11.36 -5.82
N LEU A 54 -37.57 -10.84 -4.87
CA LEU A 54 -36.12 -10.71 -5.00
C LEU A 54 -35.40 -11.34 -3.81
N THR A 55 -35.46 -12.66 -3.69
CA THR A 55 -34.38 -13.40 -3.05
C THR A 55 -33.25 -13.46 -4.06
N VAL A 56 -32.35 -12.47 -4.01
CA VAL A 56 -31.04 -12.62 -4.66
C VAL A 56 -30.39 -13.78 -3.92
N VAL A 57 -30.29 -14.93 -4.56
CA VAL A 57 -29.44 -16.01 -4.05
C VAL A 57 -28.03 -15.42 -4.03
N PRO A 58 -27.40 -15.24 -2.85
CA PRO A 58 -26.03 -14.76 -2.78
C PRO A 58 -25.16 -15.64 -3.67
N VAL A 59 -24.22 -15.05 -4.40
CA VAL A 59 -23.15 -15.83 -5.01
C VAL A 59 -22.55 -16.67 -3.88
N SER A 60 -22.61 -18.00 -3.97
CA SER A 60 -22.18 -18.87 -2.87
C SER A 60 -20.70 -18.62 -2.58
N PHE A 61 -20.40 -17.97 -1.47
CA PHE A 61 -19.06 -17.81 -0.92
C PHE A 61 -18.74 -19.12 -0.19
N THR A 62 -18.37 -20.16 -0.93
CA THR A 62 -18.06 -21.48 -0.34
C THR A 62 -16.54 -21.61 -0.17
N PRO A 63 -15.98 -21.34 1.03
CA PRO A 63 -14.61 -21.71 1.37
C PRO A 63 -14.37 -23.22 1.16
N THR A 64 -13.14 -23.59 0.85
CA THR A 64 -12.76 -25.00 0.59
C THR A 64 -11.45 -25.37 1.26
N VAL A 65 -11.39 -26.52 1.94
CA VAL A 65 -10.14 -27.06 2.47
C VAL A 65 -9.15 -27.33 1.34
N THR A 66 -7.92 -26.87 1.50
CA THR A 66 -6.82 -26.98 0.52
C THR A 66 -5.79 -28.02 0.93
N GLY A 67 -5.44 -28.07 2.21
CA GLY A 67 -4.46 -28.98 2.79
C GLY A 67 -4.53 -28.93 4.31
N TYR A 68 -3.94 -29.92 4.97
CA TYR A 68 -3.90 -30.01 6.42
C TYR A 68 -2.67 -30.83 6.85
N ILE A 69 -2.32 -30.74 8.13
CA ILE A 69 -1.34 -31.58 8.82
C ILE A 69 -1.91 -31.93 10.20
N LEU A 70 -1.65 -33.16 10.66
CA LEU A 70 -2.06 -33.65 11.97
C LEU A 70 -0.83 -33.99 12.80
N ASP A 71 -1.00 -33.92 14.11
CA ASP A 71 -0.01 -34.34 15.09
C ASP A 71 0.25 -35.85 15.05
N ASP A 72 1.51 -36.27 15.24
CA ASP A 72 1.95 -37.66 15.14
C ASP A 72 1.42 -38.56 16.25
N GLU A 73 0.88 -37.98 17.32
CA GLU A 73 0.20 -38.67 18.42
C GLU A 73 -1.32 -38.72 18.23
N SER A 74 -1.83 -38.09 17.17
CA SER A 74 -3.26 -38.05 16.84
C SER A 74 -3.91 -39.44 16.87
N PRO A 75 -5.11 -39.59 17.47
CA PRO A 75 -5.79 -40.89 17.64
C PRO A 75 -6.06 -41.64 16.33
N VAL A 76 -6.01 -40.94 15.18
CA VAL A 76 -6.13 -41.51 13.83
C VAL A 76 -4.82 -42.11 13.28
N GLY A 77 -3.67 -41.96 13.96
CA GLY A 77 -2.41 -42.64 13.67
C GLY A 77 -1.77 -42.26 12.31
N VAL A 78 -1.98 -41.02 11.86
CA VAL A 78 -1.59 -40.52 10.52
C VAL A 78 -0.72 -39.27 10.55
N GLY A 79 -0.34 -38.74 11.73
CA GLY A 79 0.34 -37.45 11.80
C GLY A 79 1.81 -37.44 11.40
N LEU A 80 2.29 -36.22 11.18
CA LEU A 80 3.65 -35.91 10.72
C LEU A 80 4.31 -34.77 11.50
N ALA A 81 3.53 -34.04 12.31
CA ALA A 81 4.04 -32.98 13.19
C ALA A 81 4.32 -33.54 14.58
N HIS A 82 5.25 -32.91 15.32
CA HIS A 82 5.68 -33.37 16.64
C HIS A 82 5.19 -32.47 17.79
N ALA A 83 4.63 -31.30 17.47
CA ALA A 83 4.26 -30.29 18.46
C ALA A 83 2.90 -29.63 18.12
N LEU A 84 1.90 -30.43 17.73
CA LEU A 84 0.55 -29.98 17.36
C LEU A 84 -0.57 -30.59 18.22
N GLU A 85 -0.32 -31.01 19.46
CA GLU A 85 -1.34 -31.38 20.44
C GLU A 85 -2.03 -30.12 20.99
N TYR A 86 -3.35 -30.03 20.80
CA TYR A 86 -4.17 -28.87 21.18
C TYR A 86 -3.68 -27.51 20.64
N PRO A 87 -3.62 -27.32 19.30
CA PRO A 87 -3.17 -26.05 18.73
C PRO A 87 -4.25 -24.98 18.89
N LEU A 88 -3.88 -23.82 19.43
CA LEU A 88 -4.85 -22.76 19.78
C LEU A 88 -4.70 -21.51 18.90
N LYS A 89 -3.47 -21.14 18.55
CA LYS A 89 -3.15 -19.87 17.88
C LYS A 89 -2.13 -20.07 16.78
N VAL A 90 -2.26 -19.28 15.71
CA VAL A 90 -1.31 -19.29 14.60
C VAL A 90 -0.95 -17.86 14.17
N TYR A 91 0.32 -17.67 13.82
CA TYR A 91 0.81 -16.49 13.13
C TYR A 91 1.44 -16.85 11.79
N ILE A 92 1.19 -16.05 10.74
CA ILE A 92 1.76 -16.27 9.40
C ILE A 92 2.83 -15.23 9.11
N SER A 93 4.06 -15.68 8.81
CA SER A 93 5.15 -14.82 8.35
C SER A 93 5.82 -15.40 7.10
N GLY A 94 5.58 -14.74 5.97
CA GLY A 94 6.09 -15.17 4.68
C GLY A 94 5.49 -16.52 4.26
N LYS A 95 6.34 -17.54 4.16
CA LYS A 95 5.97 -18.91 3.78
C LYS A 95 5.86 -19.87 4.96
N TYR A 96 5.86 -19.36 6.19
CA TYR A 96 5.80 -20.16 7.40
C TYR A 96 4.59 -19.79 8.25
N ALA A 97 3.94 -20.81 8.78
CA ALA A 97 2.98 -20.71 9.87
C ALA A 97 3.67 -21.09 11.18
N TYR A 98 3.40 -20.32 12.23
CA TYR A 98 3.93 -20.52 13.58
C TYR A 98 2.73 -20.83 14.47
N VAL A 99 2.61 -22.07 14.91
CA VAL A 99 1.43 -22.58 15.64
C VAL A 99 1.82 -22.83 17.09
N ALA A 100 1.10 -22.20 18.01
CA ALA A 100 1.24 -22.44 19.44
C ALA A 100 0.27 -23.55 19.88
N SER A 101 0.82 -24.55 20.55
CA SER A 101 0.14 -25.79 20.92
C SER A 101 0.19 -25.96 22.43
N ILE A 102 -0.99 -26.02 23.06
CA ILE A 102 -1.15 -25.94 24.51
C ILE A 102 -0.54 -27.16 25.18
N ASP A 103 -0.98 -28.35 24.79
CA ASP A 103 -0.68 -29.59 25.51
C ASP A 103 0.78 -30.03 25.27
N ASP A 104 1.32 -29.70 24.10
CA ASP A 104 2.74 -29.83 23.78
C ASP A 104 3.65 -28.81 24.48
N SER A 105 3.08 -27.75 25.07
CA SER A 105 3.87 -26.63 25.60
C SER A 105 4.87 -26.11 24.57
N GLY A 106 4.42 -25.91 23.33
CA GLY A 106 5.30 -25.84 22.18
C GLY A 106 4.87 -24.89 21.06
N LEU A 107 5.85 -24.61 20.20
CA LEU A 107 5.70 -23.88 18.95
C LEU A 107 6.13 -24.76 17.78
N SER A 108 5.20 -25.06 16.86
CA SER A 108 5.49 -25.67 15.57
C SER A 108 5.72 -24.61 14.50
N ILE A 109 6.71 -24.84 13.63
CA ILE A 109 6.97 -24.03 12.42
C ILE A 109 6.67 -24.87 11.19
N ILE A 110 5.63 -24.49 10.46
CA ILE A 110 5.10 -25.23 9.31
C ILE A 110 5.41 -24.46 8.02
N ASP A 111 6.09 -25.10 7.06
CA ASP A 111 6.25 -24.56 5.71
C ASP A 111 4.93 -24.69 4.93
N ILE A 112 4.38 -23.55 4.54
CA ILE A 112 3.10 -23.41 3.83
C ILE A 112 3.30 -22.92 2.39
N SER A 113 4.50 -23.06 1.83
CA SER A 113 4.79 -22.67 0.45
C SER A 113 4.00 -23.47 -0.59
N ASP A 114 3.67 -24.72 -0.27
CA ASP A 114 2.66 -25.51 -0.97
C ASP A 114 1.44 -25.71 -0.04
N PRO A 115 0.36 -24.93 -0.20
CA PRO A 115 -0.80 -25.01 0.67
C PRO A 115 -1.58 -26.33 0.55
N THR A 116 -1.29 -27.16 -0.47
CA THR A 116 -1.88 -28.50 -0.61
C THR A 116 -1.12 -29.58 0.15
N ASN A 117 0.11 -29.27 0.59
CA ASN A 117 0.97 -30.18 1.33
C ASN A 117 1.83 -29.39 2.34
N PRO A 118 1.23 -28.87 3.42
CA PRO A 118 1.97 -28.23 4.50
C PRO A 118 2.89 -29.24 5.20
N VAL A 119 4.06 -28.80 5.66
CA VAL A 119 5.07 -29.66 6.30
C VAL A 119 5.66 -28.95 7.51
N GLU A 120 5.65 -29.60 8.68
CA GLU A 120 6.41 -29.11 9.84
C GLU A 120 7.92 -29.21 9.56
N VAL A 121 8.62 -28.08 9.70
CA VAL A 121 10.06 -27.99 9.42
C VAL A 121 10.92 -27.85 10.67
N GLY A 122 10.32 -27.52 11.81
CA GLY A 122 10.96 -27.42 13.12
C GLY A 122 9.95 -27.10 14.21
N TYR A 123 10.34 -27.36 15.45
CA TYR A 123 9.53 -27.09 16.64
C TYR A 123 10.44 -26.76 17.84
N ILE A 124 9.84 -26.19 18.88
CA ILE A 124 10.46 -26.03 20.20
C ILE A 124 9.38 -26.26 21.27
N GLN A 125 9.73 -26.98 22.33
CA GLN A 125 8.82 -27.31 23.43
C GLN A 125 9.48 -27.02 24.78
N ASP A 126 8.65 -26.82 25.80
CA ASP A 126 9.01 -26.80 27.22
C ASP A 126 8.59 -28.13 27.90
N ASP A 127 9.11 -29.23 27.36
CA ASP A 127 9.06 -30.53 28.04
C ASP A 127 10.46 -31.16 28.13
N SER A 128 11.07 -31.04 29.30
CA SER A 128 12.37 -31.66 29.60
C SER A 128 12.41 -33.19 29.45
N GLN A 129 11.27 -33.87 29.53
CA GLN A 129 11.16 -35.33 29.37
C GLN A 129 11.17 -35.75 27.89
N LEU A 130 10.64 -34.90 27.00
CA LEU A 130 10.66 -35.08 25.54
C LEU A 130 11.88 -34.43 24.86
N GLY A 131 12.76 -33.79 25.65
CA GLY A 131 13.97 -33.15 25.15
C GLY A 131 13.76 -31.70 24.69
N GLY A 132 12.68 -31.08 25.14
CA GLY A 132 12.38 -29.65 25.01
C GLY A 132 13.54 -28.77 25.51
N THR A 133 13.63 -27.59 24.91
CA THR A 133 14.74 -26.64 25.13
C THR A 133 14.29 -25.26 25.55
N ALA A 134 12.98 -24.98 25.50
CA ALA A 134 12.41 -23.78 26.11
C ALA A 134 12.30 -23.96 27.63
N THR A 135 12.14 -22.83 28.33
CA THR A 135 12.08 -22.79 29.79
C THR A 135 10.95 -21.94 30.35
N ALA A 136 10.23 -21.24 29.49
CA ALA A 136 9.11 -20.38 29.83
C ALA A 136 8.00 -20.49 28.76
N LEU A 137 7.72 -21.71 28.28
CA LEU A 137 6.77 -21.94 27.18
C LEU A 137 5.62 -22.89 27.55
N ASN A 138 5.37 -23.15 28.82
CA ASN A 138 4.29 -24.02 29.26
C ASN A 138 2.91 -23.40 28.95
N HIS A 139 2.07 -24.14 28.20
CA HIS A 139 0.73 -23.71 27.78
C HIS A 139 0.74 -22.39 26.98
N PRO A 140 1.33 -22.35 25.77
CA PRO A 140 1.38 -21.14 24.95
C PRO A 140 -0.01 -20.80 24.37
N GLU A 141 -0.45 -19.55 24.53
CA GLU A 141 -1.76 -19.08 24.04
C GLU A 141 -1.66 -18.09 22.88
N GLY A 142 -0.65 -17.21 22.88
CA GLY A 142 -0.50 -16.15 21.90
C GLY A 142 0.81 -16.29 21.15
N VAL A 143 0.81 -15.96 19.85
CA VAL A 143 2.02 -15.96 19.03
C VAL A 143 2.05 -14.76 18.10
N PHE A 144 3.17 -14.05 18.11
CA PHE A 144 3.42 -12.95 17.18
C PHE A 144 4.84 -13.03 16.62
N VAL A 145 5.01 -12.93 15.30
CA VAL A 145 6.34 -12.97 14.67
C VAL A 145 6.72 -11.59 14.13
N SER A 146 7.85 -11.06 14.58
CA SER A 146 8.42 -9.80 14.09
C SER A 146 9.88 -9.99 13.67
N GLY A 147 10.12 -9.85 12.36
CA GLY A 147 11.44 -10.07 11.77
C GLY A 147 11.89 -11.52 11.93
N LYS A 148 12.93 -11.74 12.73
CA LYS A 148 13.52 -13.07 12.98
C LYS A 148 13.13 -13.68 14.34
N TYR A 149 12.22 -13.04 15.06
CA TYR A 149 11.82 -13.46 16.40
C TYR A 149 10.33 -13.76 16.44
N ALA A 150 9.97 -14.88 17.05
CA ALA A 150 8.63 -15.19 17.51
C ALA A 150 8.52 -14.84 18.99
N TYR A 151 7.41 -14.23 19.37
CA TYR A 151 7.07 -13.83 20.72
C TYR A 151 5.86 -14.63 21.14
N ILE A 152 5.96 -15.34 22.26
CA ILE A 152 4.92 -16.25 22.72
C ILE A 152 4.54 -15.94 24.15
N SER A 153 3.25 -15.72 24.39
CA SER A 153 2.66 -15.63 25.72
C SER A 153 2.27 -17.03 26.21
N SER A 154 2.61 -17.34 27.45
CA SER A 154 2.38 -18.65 28.05
C SER A 154 1.59 -18.53 29.34
N TRP A 155 0.49 -19.26 29.41
CA TRP A 155 -0.50 -19.16 30.48
C TRP A 155 -0.02 -19.76 31.80
N ILE A 156 0.69 -20.91 31.76
CA ILE A 156 1.11 -21.59 33.00
C ILE A 156 2.42 -21.00 33.56
N ASP A 157 3.31 -20.55 32.69
CA ASP A 157 4.57 -19.93 33.10
C ASP A 157 4.46 -18.42 33.37
N ASP A 158 3.28 -17.83 33.18
CA ASP A 158 3.03 -16.40 33.38
C ASP A 158 4.06 -15.55 32.61
N SER A 159 4.28 -15.88 31.34
CA SER A 159 5.48 -15.49 30.62
C SER A 159 5.24 -14.78 29.28
N LEU A 160 6.26 -14.04 28.85
CA LEU A 160 6.51 -13.74 27.45
C LEU A 160 7.89 -14.29 27.07
N SER A 161 7.91 -15.26 26.16
CA SER A 161 9.12 -15.90 25.61
C SER A 161 9.49 -15.36 24.24
N VAL A 162 10.79 -15.21 23.99
CA VAL A 162 11.35 -14.71 22.73
C VAL A 162 12.18 -15.82 22.08
N ILE A 163 11.71 -16.27 20.92
CA ILE A 163 12.28 -17.39 20.17
C ILE A 163 12.94 -16.85 18.89
N ASP A 164 14.23 -17.10 18.69
CA ASP A 164 14.90 -16.85 17.41
C ASP A 164 14.48 -17.91 16.39
N VAL A 165 13.79 -17.46 15.35
CA VAL A 165 13.26 -18.29 14.25
C VAL A 165 14.00 -18.02 12.93
N SER A 166 15.19 -17.41 12.97
CA SER A 166 16.01 -17.18 11.78
C SER A 166 16.40 -18.46 11.04
N ASN A 167 16.45 -19.58 11.76
CA ASN A 167 16.53 -20.92 11.20
C ASN A 167 15.24 -21.70 11.57
N PRO A 168 14.26 -21.77 10.66
CA PRO A 168 12.97 -22.45 10.90
C PRO A 168 13.08 -23.92 11.32
N SER A 169 14.19 -24.59 11.02
CA SER A 169 14.41 -25.99 11.41
C SER A 169 15.04 -26.17 12.78
N TYR A 170 15.52 -25.09 13.39
CA TYR A 170 16.14 -25.10 14.71
C TYR A 170 15.79 -23.79 15.45
N PRO A 171 14.50 -23.58 15.80
CA PRO A 171 14.12 -22.45 16.63
C PRO A 171 14.78 -22.55 18.01
N THR A 172 15.13 -21.41 18.60
CA THR A 172 15.79 -21.35 19.92
C THR A 172 15.24 -20.24 20.77
N GLU A 173 14.85 -20.53 22.01
CA GLU A 173 14.54 -19.51 23.02
C GLU A 173 15.81 -18.71 23.37
N VAL A 174 15.74 -17.37 23.26
CA VAL A 174 16.88 -16.48 23.49
C VAL A 174 16.70 -15.56 24.69
N GLY A 175 15.47 -15.39 25.17
CA GLY A 175 15.14 -14.59 26.34
C GLY A 175 13.66 -14.74 26.69
N TYR A 176 13.30 -14.41 27.92
CA TYR A 176 11.94 -14.46 28.42
C TYR A 176 11.79 -13.49 29.60
N ILE A 177 10.54 -13.19 29.97
CA ILE A 177 10.18 -12.47 31.19
C ILE A 177 9.01 -13.22 31.85
N LEU A 178 9.03 -13.31 33.18
CA LEU A 178 8.04 -14.03 34.00
C LEU A 178 7.34 -13.06 34.96
N ASP A 179 6.11 -13.41 35.35
CA ASP A 179 5.37 -12.88 36.49
C ASP A 179 5.09 -14.01 37.49
N ASP A 180 6.13 -14.47 38.17
CA ASP A 180 6.01 -15.56 39.13
C ASP A 180 6.51 -15.18 40.54
N SER A 181 6.08 -15.98 41.51
CA SER A 181 6.52 -15.86 42.90
C SER A 181 8.00 -16.25 43.13
N GLN A 182 8.71 -16.74 42.11
CA GLN A 182 10.05 -17.32 42.21
C GLN A 182 11.15 -16.43 41.61
N GLY A 183 10.82 -15.25 41.10
CA GLY A 183 11.81 -14.30 40.60
C GLY A 183 11.38 -13.50 39.37
N GLY A 184 10.13 -13.64 38.94
CA GLY A 184 9.52 -12.82 37.90
C GLY A 184 9.65 -11.32 38.17
N THR A 185 9.76 -10.56 37.09
CA THR A 185 9.93 -9.10 37.13
C THR A 185 8.78 -8.35 36.48
N ALA A 186 7.92 -9.05 35.73
CA ALA A 186 6.70 -8.45 35.23
C ALA A 186 5.69 -8.26 36.36
N ILE A 187 4.74 -7.35 36.15
CA ILE A 187 3.71 -6.99 37.12
C ILE A 187 2.33 -7.40 36.61
N ALA A 188 2.08 -7.49 35.31
CA ALA A 188 0.72 -7.76 34.82
C ALA A 188 0.70 -8.89 33.78
N LEU A 189 1.33 -10.01 34.10
CA LEU A 189 1.54 -11.14 33.18
C LEU A 189 0.99 -12.49 33.68
N ASP A 190 0.39 -12.56 34.89
CA ASP A 190 -0.24 -13.80 35.39
C ASP A 190 -1.37 -14.25 34.44
N GLY A 191 -1.25 -15.48 33.92
CA GLY A 191 -2.09 -16.04 32.86
C GLY A 191 -1.95 -15.27 31.53
N ALA A 192 -0.75 -15.23 30.96
CA ALA A 192 -0.50 -14.49 29.72
C ALA A 192 -1.26 -15.10 28.52
N CYS A 193 -2.19 -14.34 27.93
CA CYS A 193 -3.03 -14.81 26.80
C CYS A 193 -2.49 -14.39 25.43
N GLU A 194 -2.67 -13.12 25.05
CA GLU A 194 -2.38 -12.62 23.70
C GLU A 194 -1.14 -11.72 23.71
N VAL A 195 -0.42 -11.70 22.60
CA VAL A 195 0.75 -10.85 22.39
C VAL A 195 0.67 -10.11 21.05
N TYR A 196 0.98 -8.82 21.05
CA TYR A 196 1.13 -8.02 19.84
C TYR A 196 2.43 -7.22 19.88
N VAL A 197 3.21 -7.22 18.80
CA VAL A 197 4.51 -6.52 18.77
C VAL A 197 4.52 -5.37 17.77
N VAL A 198 4.80 -4.16 18.24
CA VAL A 198 4.99 -2.97 17.40
C VAL A 198 6.36 -2.35 17.66
N GLY A 199 7.21 -2.37 16.63
CA GLY A 199 8.56 -1.84 16.71
C GLY A 199 9.39 -2.58 17.76
N LYS A 200 9.64 -1.92 18.89
CA LYS A 200 10.46 -2.44 20.00
C LYS A 200 9.65 -2.82 21.24
N TYR A 201 8.33 -2.78 21.17
CA TYR A 201 7.44 -3.07 22.29
C TYR A 201 6.54 -4.27 21.96
N ALA A 202 6.46 -5.20 22.91
CA ALA A 202 5.45 -6.24 22.97
C ALA A 202 4.38 -5.83 24.00
N TYR A 203 3.13 -5.98 23.61
CA TYR A 203 1.95 -5.71 24.43
C TYR A 203 1.33 -7.06 24.75
N VAL A 204 1.17 -7.39 26.03
CA VAL A 204 0.73 -8.71 26.48
C VAL A 204 -0.40 -8.56 27.50
N THR A 205 -1.48 -9.32 27.33
CA THR A 205 -2.58 -9.35 28.29
C THR A 205 -2.33 -10.41 29.37
N GLY A 206 -2.38 -10.03 30.64
CA GLY A 206 -2.34 -10.95 31.78
C GLY A 206 -3.76 -11.17 32.31
N PHE A 207 -4.29 -12.37 32.13
CA PHE A 207 -5.66 -12.73 32.45
C PHE A 207 -5.97 -12.53 33.94
N TYR A 208 -5.17 -13.15 34.82
CA TYR A 208 -5.42 -13.14 36.27
C TYR A 208 -4.96 -11.85 36.95
N ASP A 209 -4.05 -11.10 36.32
CA ASP A 209 -3.71 -9.74 36.75
C ASP A 209 -4.71 -8.67 36.30
N HIS A 210 -5.67 -9.04 35.46
CA HIS A 210 -6.65 -8.12 34.89
C HIS A 210 -5.98 -6.92 34.22
N GLY A 211 -4.95 -7.16 33.39
CA GLY A 211 -4.10 -6.08 32.93
C GLY A 211 -3.44 -6.27 31.56
N LEU A 212 -2.87 -5.17 31.09
CA LEU A 212 -1.96 -5.11 29.95
C LEU A 212 -0.56 -4.78 30.47
N SER A 213 0.41 -5.61 30.10
CA SER A 213 1.84 -5.36 30.27
C SER A 213 2.46 -4.85 28.97
N ILE A 214 3.35 -3.85 29.07
CA ILE A 214 4.09 -3.28 27.95
C ILE A 214 5.57 -3.58 28.16
N ILE A 215 6.12 -4.45 27.30
CA ILE A 215 7.45 -5.03 27.43
C ILE A 215 8.34 -4.49 26.32
N ASN A 216 9.48 -3.91 26.69
CA ASN A 216 10.52 -3.51 25.75
C ASN A 216 11.34 -4.74 25.33
N VAL A 217 11.30 -5.05 24.03
CA VAL A 217 11.97 -6.19 23.39
C VAL A 217 13.10 -5.74 22.45
N SER A 218 13.65 -4.52 22.65
CA SER A 218 14.79 -4.03 21.87
C SER A 218 16.02 -4.93 22.00
N ASP A 219 16.22 -5.51 23.18
CA ASP A 219 17.18 -6.58 23.43
C ASP A 219 16.38 -7.89 23.62
N PRO A 220 16.34 -8.77 22.60
CA PRO A 220 15.54 -9.99 22.66
C PRO A 220 16.06 -10.99 23.69
N THR A 221 17.29 -10.82 24.20
CA THR A 221 17.86 -11.69 25.23
C THR A 221 17.51 -11.26 26.65
N ASN A 222 16.98 -10.05 26.80
CA ASN A 222 16.63 -9.47 28.09
C ASN A 222 15.41 -8.54 27.93
N PRO A 223 14.22 -9.09 27.70
CA PRO A 223 12.97 -8.32 27.69
C PRO A 223 12.71 -7.68 29.05
N ILE A 224 12.17 -6.45 29.06
CA ILE A 224 11.93 -5.68 30.30
C ILE A 224 10.54 -5.04 30.23
N GLU A 225 9.68 -5.29 31.23
CA GLU A 225 8.43 -4.55 31.40
C GLU A 225 8.72 -3.07 31.72
N VAL A 226 8.15 -2.16 30.92
CA VAL A 226 8.37 -0.70 31.05
C VAL A 226 7.12 0.05 31.51
N GLY A 227 5.95 -0.57 31.41
CA GLY A 227 4.68 0.01 31.82
C GLY A 227 3.60 -1.06 31.88
N TYR A 228 2.53 -0.78 32.62
CA TYR A 228 1.37 -1.66 32.73
C TYR A 228 0.13 -0.84 33.08
N ILE A 229 -1.05 -1.40 32.82
CA ILE A 229 -2.33 -0.90 33.31
C ILE A 229 -3.19 -2.08 33.75
N ARG A 230 -3.93 -1.93 34.85
CA ARG A 230 -4.84 -2.95 35.38
C ARG A 230 -6.25 -2.41 35.53
N ASP A 231 -7.19 -3.34 35.63
CA ASP A 231 -8.59 -3.10 35.87
C ASP A 231 -8.87 -2.50 37.26
N ASN A 232 -9.96 -1.74 37.37
CA ASN A 232 -10.40 -1.08 38.60
C ASN A 232 -10.73 -2.08 39.72
N SER A 233 -11.11 -3.33 39.40
CA SER A 233 -11.50 -4.34 40.38
C SER A 233 -10.33 -4.86 41.22
N VAL A 234 -9.10 -4.70 40.71
CA VAL A 234 -7.84 -5.01 41.40
C VAL A 234 -7.07 -3.75 41.80
N GLY A 235 -7.74 -2.59 41.82
CA GLY A 235 -7.16 -1.31 42.22
C GLY A 235 -6.38 -0.57 41.12
N GLY A 236 -6.52 -0.99 39.86
CA GLY A 236 -6.05 -0.26 38.70
C GLY A 236 -7.01 0.87 38.28
N SER A 237 -6.82 1.40 37.07
CA SER A 237 -7.57 2.55 36.56
C SER A 237 -8.49 2.25 35.37
N ALA A 238 -8.29 1.13 34.67
CA ALA A 238 -9.12 0.75 33.54
C ALA A 238 -10.51 0.29 34.01
N GLN A 239 -11.55 0.57 33.22
CA GLN A 239 -12.94 0.27 33.53
C GLN A 239 -13.45 -0.99 32.83
N SER A 240 -12.78 -1.43 31.77
CA SER A 240 -13.22 -2.54 30.91
C SER A 240 -12.07 -3.51 30.63
N LEU A 241 -11.26 -3.85 31.64
CA LEU A 241 -10.03 -4.64 31.46
C LEU A 241 -9.98 -5.88 32.35
N LYS A 242 -11.11 -6.30 32.93
CA LYS A 242 -11.15 -7.52 33.73
C LYS A 242 -10.98 -8.76 32.85
N PHE A 243 -10.05 -9.64 33.21
CA PHE A 243 -9.79 -10.91 32.50
C PHE A 243 -9.51 -10.70 31.00
N PRO A 244 -8.53 -9.88 30.60
CA PRO A 244 -8.31 -9.59 29.18
C PRO A 244 -7.75 -10.81 28.45
N ILE A 245 -8.31 -11.15 27.29
CA ILE A 245 -7.92 -12.37 26.53
C ILE A 245 -7.43 -12.12 25.11
N ASN A 246 -7.73 -10.95 24.53
CA ASN A 246 -7.31 -10.63 23.17
C ASN A 246 -7.01 -9.13 23.04
N LEU A 247 -6.05 -8.81 22.17
CA LEU A 247 -5.59 -7.44 21.98
C LEU A 247 -5.23 -7.16 20.52
N TYR A 248 -5.46 -5.92 20.10
CA TYR A 248 -5.03 -5.41 18.80
C TYR A 248 -4.41 -4.03 18.97
N VAL A 249 -3.23 -3.81 18.38
CA VAL A 249 -2.57 -2.50 18.41
C VAL A 249 -2.70 -1.79 17.06
N SER A 250 -3.22 -0.57 17.07
CA SER A 250 -3.35 0.27 15.87
C SER A 250 -2.93 1.71 16.17
N GLY A 251 -1.84 2.14 15.54
CA GLY A 251 -1.26 3.47 15.77
C GLY A 251 -0.77 3.64 17.20
N GLU A 252 -1.34 4.61 17.92
CA GLU A 252 -1.00 4.96 19.30
C GLU A 252 -1.98 4.33 20.31
N TYR A 253 -2.80 3.36 19.90
CA TYR A 253 -3.82 2.75 20.75
C TYR A 253 -3.75 1.22 20.76
N ALA A 254 -3.96 0.64 21.93
CA ALA A 254 -4.25 -0.77 22.13
C ALA A 254 -5.74 -0.95 22.42
N TYR A 255 -6.36 -1.90 21.72
CA TYR A 255 -7.77 -2.25 21.82
C TYR A 255 -7.86 -3.64 22.43
N ILE A 256 -8.53 -3.78 23.57
CA ILE A 256 -8.47 -5.01 24.37
C ILE A 256 -9.86 -5.52 24.69
N ALA A 257 -10.08 -6.81 24.45
CA ALA A 257 -11.28 -7.51 24.85
C ALA A 257 -11.24 -7.84 26.35
N GLY A 258 -11.91 -7.02 27.16
CA GLY A 258 -12.09 -7.23 28.60
C GLY A 258 -13.20 -8.23 28.86
N HIS A 259 -12.88 -9.52 28.72
CA HIS A 259 -13.85 -10.61 28.77
C HIS A 259 -14.70 -10.61 30.05
N GLY A 260 -14.08 -10.32 31.20
CA GLY A 260 -14.75 -10.28 32.50
C GLY A 260 -15.72 -9.13 32.70
N ASP A 261 -15.55 -8.04 31.95
CA ASP A 261 -16.43 -6.86 31.97
C ASP A 261 -17.38 -6.81 30.77
N SER A 262 -17.31 -7.80 29.87
CA SER A 262 -18.11 -7.84 28.64
C SER A 262 -17.95 -6.54 27.82
N GLY A 263 -16.69 -6.15 27.55
CA GLY A 263 -16.43 -4.86 26.96
C GLY A 263 -15.11 -4.71 26.20
N LEU A 264 -15.04 -3.65 25.41
CA LEU A 264 -13.82 -3.24 24.70
C LEU A 264 -13.18 -2.07 25.45
N SER A 265 -11.93 -2.21 25.85
CA SER A 265 -11.10 -1.12 26.38
C SER A 265 -10.21 -0.53 25.28
N ILE A 266 -10.06 0.79 25.26
CA ILE A 266 -9.19 1.54 24.33
C ILE A 266 -8.14 2.28 25.17
N ILE A 267 -6.90 1.83 25.06
CA ILE A 267 -5.76 2.29 25.84
C ILE A 267 -4.83 3.11 24.95
N ASP A 268 -4.59 4.36 25.32
CA ASP A 268 -3.51 5.18 24.75
C ASP A 268 -2.16 4.65 25.24
N ILE A 269 -1.33 4.28 24.26
CA ILE A 269 0.03 3.72 24.43
C ILE A 269 1.11 4.64 23.83
N SER A 270 0.78 5.91 23.55
CA SER A 270 1.74 6.90 23.03
C SER A 270 2.94 7.10 23.96
N ASP A 271 2.72 7.01 25.28
CA ASP A 271 3.75 6.82 26.30
C ASP A 271 3.69 5.39 26.86
N PRO A 272 4.57 4.47 26.40
CA PRO A 272 4.55 3.07 26.82
C PRO A 272 4.91 2.89 28.30
N THR A 273 5.41 3.92 28.99
CA THR A 273 5.70 3.86 30.43
C THR A 273 4.52 4.27 31.30
N ASN A 274 3.50 4.88 30.69
CA ASN A 274 2.30 5.34 31.38
C ASN A 274 1.07 5.18 30.47
N PRO A 275 0.65 3.92 30.18
CA PRO A 275 -0.55 3.66 29.41
C PRO A 275 -1.80 4.15 30.15
N VAL A 276 -2.79 4.66 29.40
CA VAL A 276 -4.04 5.21 29.97
C VAL A 276 -5.24 4.74 29.17
N GLU A 277 -6.26 4.21 29.83
CA GLU A 277 -7.55 3.96 29.18
C GLU A 277 -8.25 5.30 28.87
N VAL A 278 -8.50 5.56 27.59
CA VAL A 278 -9.09 6.81 27.09
C VAL A 278 -10.55 6.67 26.68
N GLY A 279 -10.99 5.43 26.40
CA GLY A 279 -12.36 5.11 26.06
C GLY A 279 -12.63 3.63 26.30
N TYR A 280 -13.91 3.29 26.47
CA TYR A 280 -14.34 1.92 26.64
C TYR A 280 -15.82 1.78 26.24
N ILE A 281 -16.26 0.54 26.03
CA ILE A 281 -17.67 0.20 25.88
C ILE A 281 -17.97 -1.07 26.66
N LEU A 282 -19.12 -1.10 27.34
CA LEU A 282 -19.56 -2.23 28.14
C LEU A 282 -20.91 -2.74 27.63
N ASP A 283 -21.11 -4.04 27.77
CA ASP A 283 -22.41 -4.70 27.76
C ASP A 283 -22.72 -5.15 29.18
N ASP A 284 -23.32 -4.24 29.95
CA ASP A 284 -23.75 -4.51 31.29
C ASP A 284 -25.09 -3.86 31.63
N SER A 285 -25.74 -4.41 32.65
CA SER A 285 -27.01 -3.87 33.15
C SER A 285 -26.88 -2.54 33.91
N ASN A 286 -25.65 -1.99 34.04
CA ASN A 286 -25.35 -0.80 34.84
C ASN A 286 -25.01 0.43 34.01
N GLY A 287 -25.33 0.44 32.71
CA GLY A 287 -25.16 1.61 31.84
C GLY A 287 -24.32 1.36 30.60
N GLY A 288 -23.92 0.10 30.35
CA GLY A 288 -23.38 -0.33 29.07
C GLY A 288 -24.25 0.09 27.88
N THR A 289 -23.60 0.48 26.79
CA THR A 289 -24.27 0.93 25.55
C THR A 289 -24.30 -0.14 24.47
N ALA A 290 -23.61 -1.26 24.68
CA ALA A 290 -23.66 -2.44 23.83
C ALA A 290 -24.67 -3.46 24.37
N THR A 291 -25.09 -4.39 23.50
CA THR A 291 -26.06 -5.46 23.82
C THR A 291 -25.67 -6.81 23.22
N THR A 292 -24.45 -6.91 22.71
CA THR A 292 -23.91 -8.05 21.96
C THR A 292 -22.43 -8.28 22.27
N LEU A 293 -21.98 -7.89 23.47
CA LEU A 293 -20.58 -8.01 23.91
C LEU A 293 -20.45 -8.84 25.18
N ALA A 294 -21.47 -9.62 25.58
CA ALA A 294 -21.35 -10.51 26.71
C ALA A 294 -20.16 -11.46 26.53
N SER A 295 -19.15 -11.41 27.42
CA SER A 295 -17.94 -12.26 27.33
C SER A 295 -17.20 -12.14 25.99
N VAL A 296 -16.73 -10.93 25.66
CA VAL A 296 -15.91 -10.68 24.46
C VAL A 296 -14.67 -11.58 24.41
N THR A 297 -14.33 -12.03 23.21
CA THR A 297 -13.27 -13.03 22.96
C THR A 297 -12.19 -12.58 22.01
N GLY A 298 -12.53 -11.73 21.05
CA GLY A 298 -11.61 -11.28 20.01
C GLY A 298 -11.89 -9.87 19.56
N VAL A 299 -10.84 -9.15 19.13
CA VAL A 299 -10.93 -7.81 18.56
C VAL A 299 -10.01 -7.66 17.35
N TYR A 300 -10.53 -7.03 16.30
CA TYR A 300 -9.75 -6.63 15.14
C TYR A 300 -10.06 -5.20 14.73
N ILE A 301 -9.04 -4.43 14.36
CA ILE A 301 -9.20 -3.04 13.94
C ILE A 301 -8.98 -2.90 12.43
N SER A 302 -9.94 -2.29 11.73
CA SER A 302 -9.80 -1.94 10.31
C SER A 302 -10.32 -0.52 10.05
N GLY A 303 -9.41 0.38 9.69
CA GLY A 303 -9.73 1.80 9.50
C GLY A 303 -10.28 2.43 10.79
N ASN A 304 -11.50 2.93 10.71
CA ASN A 304 -12.19 3.60 11.83
C ASN A 304 -13.13 2.67 12.61
N TYR A 305 -13.04 1.36 12.42
CA TYR A 305 -13.93 0.40 13.05
C TYR A 305 -13.16 -0.66 13.84
N ALA A 306 -13.66 -0.96 15.03
CA ALA A 306 -13.33 -2.16 15.78
C ALA A 306 -14.41 -3.22 15.53
N TYR A 307 -13.96 -4.43 15.28
CA TYR A 307 -14.78 -5.62 15.08
C TYR A 307 -14.52 -6.49 16.29
N VAL A 308 -15.55 -6.70 17.11
CA VAL A 308 -15.43 -7.41 18.38
C VAL A 308 -16.36 -8.60 18.35
N VAL A 309 -15.82 -9.76 18.69
CA VAL A 309 -16.60 -10.99 18.80
C VAL A 309 -16.81 -11.38 20.25
N ALA A 310 -17.94 -12.01 20.51
CA ALA A 310 -18.36 -12.45 21.83
C ALA A 310 -19.05 -13.81 21.67
N GLY A 311 -18.60 -14.84 22.38
CA GLY A 311 -19.15 -16.18 22.19
C GLY A 311 -18.62 -17.20 23.19
N LEU A 312 -19.33 -17.35 24.31
CA LEU A 312 -19.21 -18.45 25.26
C LEU A 312 -20.60 -19.00 25.54
N ALA A 313 -20.71 -20.21 26.11
CA ALA A 313 -21.93 -21.03 26.22
C ALA A 313 -23.25 -20.38 26.76
N THR A 314 -23.24 -19.12 27.18
CA THR A 314 -24.43 -18.34 27.58
C THR A 314 -24.42 -16.90 27.07
N ALA A 315 -23.54 -16.58 26.11
CA ALA A 315 -23.25 -15.23 25.65
C ALA A 315 -24.02 -14.89 24.36
N ASP A 316 -23.72 -13.74 23.76
CA ASP A 316 -24.50 -13.22 22.65
C ASP A 316 -24.18 -13.85 21.28
N ASP A 317 -23.09 -14.62 21.18
CA ASP A 317 -22.59 -15.31 19.97
C ASP A 317 -22.63 -14.40 18.74
N ALA A 318 -21.89 -13.28 18.85
CA ALA A 318 -22.05 -12.12 17.97
C ALA A 318 -20.74 -11.57 17.44
N LEU A 319 -20.81 -10.99 16.24
CA LEU A 319 -19.87 -10.01 15.70
C LEU A 319 -20.47 -8.61 15.84
N THR A 320 -19.84 -7.77 16.65
CA THR A 320 -20.24 -6.38 16.90
C THR A 320 -19.26 -5.42 16.21
N ILE A 321 -19.78 -4.44 15.48
CA ILE A 321 -19.00 -3.42 14.79
C ILE A 321 -19.14 -2.09 15.52
N ILE A 322 -18.02 -1.53 15.94
CA ILE A 322 -17.91 -0.33 16.76
C ILE A 322 -17.14 0.73 15.97
N ASN A 323 -17.71 1.91 15.81
CA ASN A 323 -17.01 3.06 15.27
C ASN A 323 -16.08 3.66 16.35
N ILE A 324 -14.80 3.74 16.01
CA ILE A 324 -13.70 4.25 16.85
C ILE A 324 -13.02 5.46 16.21
N SER A 325 -13.71 6.19 15.33
CA SER A 325 -13.18 7.43 14.72
C SER A 325 -12.77 8.46 15.79
N ASP A 326 -13.46 8.45 16.93
CA ASP A 326 -13.02 9.08 18.17
C ASP A 326 -12.80 7.97 19.22
N PRO A 327 -11.54 7.64 19.56
CA PRO A 327 -11.23 6.56 20.50
C PRO A 327 -11.69 6.86 21.94
N THR A 328 -12.01 8.12 22.26
CA THR A 328 -12.53 8.50 23.59
C THR A 328 -14.02 8.26 23.73
N THR A 329 -14.74 8.11 22.61
CA THR A 329 -16.18 7.87 22.57
C THR A 329 -16.55 6.82 21.52
N PRO A 330 -16.20 5.55 21.74
CA PRO A 330 -16.57 4.47 20.82
C PRO A 330 -18.10 4.29 20.76
N VAL A 331 -18.63 3.94 19.58
CA VAL A 331 -20.08 3.79 19.35
C VAL A 331 -20.38 2.52 18.57
N VAL A 332 -21.24 1.64 19.09
CA VAL A 332 -21.76 0.49 18.32
C VAL A 332 -22.55 0.99 17.11
N VAL A 333 -22.23 0.50 15.91
CA VAL A 333 -22.91 0.89 14.67
C VAL A 333 -23.71 -0.24 14.04
N GLY A 334 -23.35 -1.50 14.31
CA GLY A 334 -24.05 -2.68 13.80
C GLY A 334 -23.55 -3.94 14.47
N TYR A 335 -24.30 -5.02 14.31
CA TYR A 335 -23.94 -6.34 14.81
C TYR A 335 -24.62 -7.41 13.96
N ILE A 336 -24.11 -8.63 14.04
CA ILE A 336 -24.78 -9.85 13.61
C ILE A 336 -24.53 -10.90 14.68
N GLN A 337 -25.55 -11.69 15.01
CA GLN A 337 -25.47 -12.70 16.05
C GLN A 337 -26.08 -14.01 15.57
N ASP A 338 -25.51 -15.11 16.04
CA ASP A 338 -26.18 -16.40 16.14
C ASP A 338 -26.83 -16.44 17.52
N ASN A 339 -28.10 -16.81 17.60
CA ASN A 339 -28.72 -17.08 18.88
C ASN A 339 -29.97 -17.89 18.62
N SER A 340 -29.87 -19.18 18.90
CA SER A 340 -30.97 -20.13 18.76
C SER A 340 -32.19 -19.81 19.64
N GLN A 341 -32.06 -18.92 20.64
CA GLN A 341 -33.13 -18.53 21.57
C GLN A 341 -33.78 -17.17 21.24
N THR A 342 -33.05 -16.22 20.62
CA THR A 342 -33.57 -14.88 20.28
C THR A 342 -33.79 -14.64 18.78
N GLY A 343 -33.42 -15.61 17.93
CA GLY A 343 -33.64 -15.55 16.48
C GLY A 343 -32.53 -14.79 15.75
N GLY A 344 -31.27 -15.06 16.11
CA GLY A 344 -30.09 -14.59 15.38
C GLY A 344 -30.12 -14.96 13.89
N THR A 345 -29.38 -14.23 13.07
CA THR A 345 -29.36 -14.38 11.61
C THR A 345 -28.09 -15.04 11.08
N ALA A 346 -27.05 -15.17 11.89
CA ALA A 346 -25.88 -15.98 11.53
C ALA A 346 -26.18 -17.47 11.69
N THR A 347 -25.46 -18.29 10.92
CA THR A 347 -25.69 -19.74 10.84
C THR A 347 -24.74 -20.53 11.74
N ALA A 348 -23.52 -20.01 11.95
CA ALA A 348 -22.47 -20.71 12.70
C ALA A 348 -21.57 -19.72 13.47
N LEU A 349 -22.07 -19.13 14.57
CA LEU A 349 -21.30 -18.23 15.45
C LEU A 349 -21.28 -18.67 16.93
N ASP A 350 -21.82 -19.82 17.29
CA ASP A 350 -21.76 -20.33 18.66
C ASP A 350 -20.29 -20.51 19.09
N GLY A 351 -19.92 -19.83 20.18
CA GLY A 351 -18.56 -19.89 20.69
C GLY A 351 -17.56 -19.02 19.93
N ALA A 352 -18.02 -17.94 19.27
CA ALA A 352 -17.18 -17.00 18.52
C ALA A 352 -15.85 -16.68 19.24
N GLY A 353 -14.72 -16.94 18.56
CA GLY A 353 -13.38 -16.91 19.14
C GLY A 353 -12.58 -15.67 18.73
N GLU A 354 -12.21 -15.60 17.46
CA GLU A 354 -11.38 -14.54 16.88
C GLU A 354 -12.05 -13.96 15.63
N VAL A 355 -11.67 -12.73 15.27
CA VAL A 355 -12.11 -12.05 14.05
C VAL A 355 -10.92 -11.53 13.26
N TYR A 356 -11.00 -11.66 11.94
CA TYR A 356 -10.05 -11.04 11.01
C TYR A 356 -10.81 -10.28 9.93
N VAL A 357 -10.37 -9.06 9.60
CA VAL A 357 -11.00 -8.26 8.54
C VAL A 357 -10.08 -8.12 7.33
N LEU A 358 -10.60 -8.46 6.14
CA LEU A 358 -9.94 -8.26 4.86
C LEU A 358 -10.87 -7.52 3.89
N GLY A 359 -10.55 -6.25 3.62
CA GLY A 359 -11.38 -5.41 2.76
C GLY A 359 -12.80 -5.24 3.30
N ASN A 360 -13.79 -5.72 2.54
CA ASN A 360 -15.21 -5.66 2.91
C ASN A 360 -15.71 -6.93 3.60
N TYR A 361 -14.82 -7.83 4.03
CA TYR A 361 -15.22 -9.09 4.65
C TYR A 361 -14.61 -9.24 6.04
N ALA A 362 -15.43 -9.68 7.00
CA ALA A 362 -14.98 -10.18 8.29
C ALA A 362 -15.08 -11.70 8.30
N TYR A 363 -14.02 -12.34 8.79
CA TYR A 363 -13.94 -13.78 9.01
C TYR A 363 -13.97 -13.99 10.51
N VAL A 364 -14.78 -14.93 11.00
CA VAL A 364 -14.92 -15.20 12.44
C VAL A 364 -14.82 -16.70 12.66
N SER A 365 -14.01 -17.11 13.64
CA SER A 365 -13.97 -18.49 14.11
C SER A 365 -15.04 -18.74 15.17
N SER A 366 -15.54 -19.97 15.23
CA SER A 366 -16.57 -20.41 16.16
C SER A 366 -16.16 -21.74 16.79
N ARG A 367 -16.00 -21.76 18.11
CA ARG A 367 -15.48 -22.94 18.85
C ARG A 367 -16.49 -24.07 19.03
N TYR A 368 -17.78 -23.76 19.05
CA TYR A 368 -18.81 -24.77 19.34
C TYR A 368 -19.59 -25.19 18.08
N ASP A 369 -19.56 -24.35 17.04
CA ASP A 369 -20.03 -24.69 15.69
C ASP A 369 -18.92 -25.23 14.78
N ASP A 370 -17.68 -25.33 15.28
CA ASP A 370 -16.51 -25.84 14.55
C ASP A 370 -16.34 -25.16 13.17
N ALA A 371 -16.42 -23.83 13.17
CA ALA A 371 -16.66 -23.07 11.95
C ALA A 371 -15.74 -21.88 11.73
N ILE A 372 -15.57 -21.52 10.46
CA ILE A 372 -15.17 -20.17 10.02
C ILE A 372 -16.32 -19.56 9.23
N SER A 373 -16.90 -18.49 9.76
CA SER A 373 -18.00 -17.72 9.16
C SER A 373 -17.49 -16.46 8.47
N ILE A 374 -18.10 -16.09 7.34
CA ILE A 374 -17.71 -14.97 6.48
C ILE A 374 -18.87 -13.98 6.37
N PHE A 375 -18.60 -12.73 6.74
CA PHE A 375 -19.57 -11.64 6.76
C PHE A 375 -19.17 -10.54 5.79
N ASP A 376 -20.08 -10.11 4.91
CA ASP A 376 -19.96 -8.85 4.18
C ASP A 376 -20.25 -7.69 5.14
N ILE A 377 -19.24 -6.84 5.32
CA ILE A 377 -19.23 -5.68 6.21
C ILE A 377 -19.13 -4.36 5.41
N SER A 378 -19.39 -4.38 4.10
CA SER A 378 -19.41 -3.19 3.25
C SER A 378 -20.39 -2.11 3.74
N SER A 379 -21.43 -2.52 4.46
CA SER A 379 -22.28 -1.67 5.28
C SER A 379 -22.11 -2.04 6.75
N PRO A 380 -21.25 -1.33 7.52
CA PRO A 380 -21.00 -1.61 8.94
C PRO A 380 -22.25 -1.63 9.83
N ALA A 381 -23.31 -0.91 9.44
CA ALA A 381 -24.57 -0.89 10.17
C ALA A 381 -25.46 -2.12 9.92
N ASN A 382 -25.17 -2.91 8.88
CA ASN A 382 -25.95 -4.08 8.46
C ASN A 382 -25.00 -5.16 7.91
N PRO A 383 -24.16 -5.78 8.77
CA PRO A 383 -23.34 -6.91 8.34
C PRO A 383 -24.23 -8.10 7.91
N VAL A 384 -23.79 -8.85 6.90
CA VAL A 384 -24.54 -9.97 6.33
C VAL A 384 -23.64 -11.19 6.19
N GLU A 385 -24.07 -12.35 6.70
CA GLU A 385 -23.38 -13.63 6.45
C GLU A 385 -23.48 -14.01 4.98
N VAL A 386 -22.34 -14.24 4.32
CA VAL A 386 -22.25 -14.58 2.90
C VAL A 386 -21.73 -16.00 2.65
N GLY A 387 -21.13 -16.62 3.66
CA GLY A 387 -20.62 -17.98 3.59
C GLY A 387 -20.07 -18.44 4.92
N TYR A 388 -19.89 -19.75 5.04
CA TYR A 388 -19.24 -20.38 6.19
C TYR A 388 -18.65 -21.73 5.75
N ILE A 389 -17.73 -22.25 6.54
CA ILE A 389 -17.31 -23.66 6.54
C ILE A 389 -17.44 -24.15 7.96
N LEU A 390 -17.99 -25.35 8.12
CA LEU A 390 -18.13 -26.04 9.40
C LEU A 390 -17.51 -27.42 9.29
N ASP A 391 -16.92 -27.89 10.38
CA ASP A 391 -16.73 -29.30 10.61
C ASP A 391 -18.05 -29.93 11.04
N ASN A 392 -18.33 -31.12 10.54
CA ASN A 392 -19.46 -31.92 11.01
C ASN A 392 -19.06 -33.36 11.26
N GLU A 393 -17.76 -33.63 11.40
CA GLU A 393 -17.28 -34.92 11.85
C GLU A 393 -17.86 -35.22 13.23
N SER A 394 -18.56 -36.35 13.33
CA SER A 394 -18.57 -37.07 14.60
C SER A 394 -17.13 -37.52 14.87
N PRO A 395 -16.67 -37.64 16.13
CA PRO A 395 -15.27 -37.97 16.49
C PRO A 395 -14.70 -39.30 15.93
N GLU A 396 -15.40 -40.01 15.05
CA GLU A 396 -14.94 -41.20 14.34
C GLU A 396 -15.16 -41.17 12.79
N GLY A 397 -15.34 -40.01 12.13
CA GLY A 397 -14.87 -39.88 10.73
C GLY A 397 -15.62 -39.01 9.70
N THR A 398 -14.79 -38.59 8.73
CA THR A 398 -15.02 -38.18 7.32
C THR A 398 -16.12 -37.16 7.05
N GLY A 399 -15.82 -35.91 7.37
CA GLY A 399 -16.55 -34.69 7.04
C GLY A 399 -16.00 -34.01 5.78
N ALA A 400 -16.64 -32.91 5.38
CA ALA A 400 -16.23 -32.12 4.20
C ALA A 400 -15.07 -31.15 4.50
N ALA A 401 -14.90 -30.80 5.77
CA ALA A 401 -13.68 -30.24 6.34
C ALA A 401 -13.03 -31.31 7.22
N VAL A 402 -11.70 -31.23 7.37
CA VAL A 402 -10.91 -32.14 8.21
C VAL A 402 -10.16 -31.25 9.19
N ALA A 403 -10.11 -31.61 10.45
CA ALA A 403 -9.30 -30.96 11.48
C ALA A 403 -9.71 -29.51 11.78
N LEU A 404 -10.99 -29.29 12.09
CA LEU A 404 -11.56 -27.99 12.47
C LEU A 404 -12.38 -28.04 13.78
N ASP A 405 -12.29 -29.10 14.58
CA ASP A 405 -12.97 -29.14 15.89
C ASP A 405 -12.33 -28.13 16.87
N TYR A 406 -13.18 -27.32 17.51
CA TYR A 406 -12.81 -26.27 18.46
C TYR A 406 -11.87 -25.19 17.90
N VAL A 407 -12.29 -24.48 16.85
CA VAL A 407 -11.50 -23.38 16.29
C VAL A 407 -11.55 -22.14 17.19
N TYR A 408 -10.42 -21.81 17.83
CA TYR A 408 -10.27 -20.54 18.55
C TYR A 408 -9.55 -19.47 17.71
N GLY A 409 -8.23 -19.56 17.59
CA GLY A 409 -7.44 -18.58 16.85
C GLY A 409 -7.25 -18.97 15.38
N PHE A 410 -7.11 -18.00 14.50
CA PHE A 410 -6.77 -18.28 13.09
C PHE A 410 -6.06 -17.09 12.46
N ALA A 411 -5.40 -17.33 11.32
CA ALA A 411 -4.75 -16.28 10.55
C ALA A 411 -5.19 -16.31 9.09
N VAL A 412 -5.22 -15.13 8.45
CA VAL A 412 -5.51 -14.99 7.03
C VAL A 412 -4.31 -14.38 6.32
N SER A 413 -3.85 -15.03 5.25
CA SER A 413 -2.80 -14.50 4.38
C SER A 413 -3.10 -14.80 2.92
N GLY A 414 -3.15 -13.73 2.11
CA GLY A 414 -3.60 -13.83 0.73
C GLY A 414 -5.01 -14.39 0.65
N LYS A 415 -5.19 -15.45 -0.15
CA LYS A 415 -6.48 -16.12 -0.36
C LYS A 415 -6.73 -17.31 0.58
N TYR A 416 -5.93 -17.47 1.63
CA TYR A 416 -5.99 -18.61 2.53
C TYR A 416 -6.23 -18.16 3.96
N ALA A 417 -7.09 -18.88 4.66
CA ALA A 417 -7.14 -18.93 6.12
C ALA A 417 -6.35 -20.15 6.60
N TYR A 418 -5.67 -20.00 7.71
CA TYR A 418 -4.82 -20.98 8.37
C TYR A 418 -5.38 -21.19 9.76
N VAL A 419 -5.84 -22.40 10.03
CA VAL A 419 -6.79 -22.65 11.10
C VAL A 419 -6.32 -23.86 11.91
N PRO A 420 -5.82 -23.66 13.14
CA PRO A 420 -5.65 -24.75 14.08
C PRO A 420 -7.02 -25.29 14.56
N GLY A 421 -7.18 -26.61 14.55
CA GLY A 421 -8.31 -27.32 15.16
C GLY A 421 -7.83 -27.98 16.44
N ALA A 422 -8.24 -27.44 17.59
CA ALA A 422 -7.64 -27.81 18.88
C ALA A 422 -7.94 -29.26 19.26
N TYR A 423 -9.17 -29.74 19.10
CA TYR A 423 -9.52 -31.12 19.47
C TYR A 423 -9.13 -32.17 18.42
N ASP A 424 -8.76 -31.72 17.21
CA ASP A 424 -8.28 -32.60 16.14
C ASP A 424 -6.75 -32.72 16.08
N ASP A 425 -6.04 -32.02 16.97
CA ASP A 425 -4.57 -31.94 16.99
C ASP A 425 -4.02 -31.61 15.59
N GLY A 426 -4.62 -30.59 14.97
CA GLY A 426 -4.49 -30.37 13.54
C GLY A 426 -4.36 -28.92 13.12
N PHE A 427 -3.78 -28.74 11.94
CA PHE A 427 -3.64 -27.45 11.27
C PHE A 427 -4.16 -27.53 9.84
N THR A 428 -5.17 -26.71 9.53
CA THR A 428 -5.93 -26.75 8.29
C THR A 428 -5.77 -25.47 7.49
N ILE A 429 -5.56 -25.59 6.18
CA ILE A 429 -5.47 -24.49 5.23
C ILE A 429 -6.75 -24.43 4.42
N ILE A 430 -7.50 -23.35 4.55
CA ILE A 430 -8.78 -23.12 3.89
C ILE A 430 -8.58 -22.07 2.80
N GLN A 431 -8.91 -22.39 1.56
CA GLN A 431 -8.99 -21.39 0.51
C GLN A 431 -10.27 -20.58 0.69
N LEU A 432 -10.09 -19.27 0.86
CA LEU A 432 -11.17 -18.31 0.93
C LEU A 432 -11.65 -17.99 -0.49
N PRO A 433 -12.97 -17.80 -0.71
CA PRO A 433 -13.48 -17.40 -2.00
C PRO A 433 -12.85 -16.07 -2.42
N SER A 434 -12.52 -15.94 -3.70
CA SER A 434 -11.83 -14.78 -4.24
C SER A 434 -12.68 -13.52 -4.17
N ALA A 435 -12.72 -12.89 -3.00
CA ALA A 435 -12.82 -11.46 -2.90
C ALA A 435 -11.55 -10.90 -3.53
N ASP A 436 -11.67 -9.98 -4.49
CA ASP A 436 -10.54 -9.13 -4.87
C ASP A 436 -9.93 -8.60 -3.56
N ILE A 437 -8.63 -8.78 -3.38
CA ILE A 437 -7.90 -8.37 -2.16
C ILE A 437 -7.24 -7.02 -2.50
N PRO A 438 -7.92 -5.87 -2.32
CA PRO A 438 -7.42 -4.60 -2.81
C PRO A 438 -6.28 -4.01 -1.95
N THR A 439 -5.99 -4.55 -0.76
CA THR A 439 -5.07 -3.92 0.19
C THR A 439 -4.24 -4.94 0.96
N ALA A 440 -2.91 -4.89 0.78
CA ALA A 440 -1.93 -5.58 1.62
C ALA A 440 -0.92 -4.54 2.14
N ASN A 441 -0.72 -4.48 3.46
CA ASN A 441 0.36 -3.70 4.05
C ASN A 441 1.60 -4.59 4.19
N ILE A 442 2.56 -4.42 3.29
CA ILE A 442 3.74 -5.27 3.19
C ILE A 442 4.94 -4.45 3.66
N VAL A 443 5.46 -4.76 4.85
CA VAL A 443 6.62 -4.06 5.46
C VAL A 443 7.84 -4.13 4.53
N THR A 444 8.12 -5.29 3.94
CA THR A 444 9.17 -5.45 2.94
C THR A 444 8.73 -6.45 1.88
N LEU A 445 8.66 -6.01 0.62
CA LEU A 445 8.35 -6.86 -0.52
C LEU A 445 9.64 -7.26 -1.24
N SER A 446 9.99 -8.55 -1.18
CA SER A 446 11.03 -9.15 -2.02
C SER A 446 10.38 -10.02 -3.10
N ALA A 447 10.26 -9.48 -4.32
CA ALA A 447 9.60 -10.15 -5.43
C ALA A 447 10.49 -10.17 -6.68
N SER A 448 10.40 -11.25 -7.47
CA SER A 448 11.08 -11.34 -8.78
C SER A 448 10.50 -10.35 -9.80
N SER A 449 9.22 -10.03 -9.68
CA SER A 449 8.53 -8.99 -10.46
C SER A 449 7.34 -8.41 -9.68
N THR A 450 7.01 -7.15 -9.94
CA THR A 450 5.83 -6.48 -9.40
C THR A 450 5.13 -5.77 -10.55
N GLN A 451 3.83 -6.04 -10.73
CA GLN A 451 3.01 -5.39 -11.75
C GLN A 451 1.95 -4.53 -11.05
N VAL A 452 1.96 -3.23 -11.34
CA VAL A 452 0.94 -2.29 -10.89
C VAL A 452 0.11 -1.91 -12.12
N THR A 453 -1.18 -2.20 -12.12
CA THR A 453 -2.09 -1.98 -13.26
C THR A 453 -2.59 -0.55 -13.37
N GLU A 454 -2.63 0.16 -12.23
CA GLU A 454 -3.02 1.56 -12.13
C GLU A 454 -1.85 2.42 -11.66
N ASN A 455 -1.91 2.94 -10.42
CA ASN A 455 -0.97 3.93 -9.90
C ASN A 455 -0.07 3.32 -8.82
N MET A 456 1.24 3.60 -8.90
CA MET A 456 2.19 3.35 -7.81
C MET A 456 2.50 4.66 -7.09
N ILE A 457 2.23 4.72 -5.79
CA ILE A 457 2.58 5.87 -4.94
C ILE A 457 3.74 5.45 -4.04
N VAL A 458 4.86 6.18 -4.11
CA VAL A 458 6.03 5.96 -3.27
C VAL A 458 6.15 7.12 -2.29
N GLY A 459 5.96 6.86 -1.00
CA GLY A 459 5.95 7.94 0.03
C GLY A 459 7.31 8.61 0.25
N ASN A 460 8.41 7.89 0.00
CA ASN A 460 9.77 8.39 0.13
C ASN A 460 10.52 8.31 -1.21
N ASN A 461 11.49 7.40 -1.33
CA ASN A 461 12.36 7.29 -2.49
C ASN A 461 12.08 6.01 -3.29
N LEU A 462 12.04 6.13 -4.62
CA LEU A 462 12.15 4.98 -5.53
C LEU A 462 13.63 4.77 -5.90
N SER A 463 14.24 3.70 -5.40
CA SER A 463 15.62 3.33 -5.75
C SER A 463 15.63 2.30 -6.88
N VAL A 464 16.20 2.66 -8.03
CA VAL A 464 16.34 1.77 -9.20
C VAL A 464 17.83 1.50 -9.43
N GLN A 465 18.26 0.26 -9.21
CA GLN A 465 19.69 -0.09 -9.24
C GLN A 465 20.28 -0.16 -10.65
N SER A 466 19.48 -0.60 -11.62
CA SER A 466 19.93 -0.81 -13.00
C SER A 466 19.46 0.31 -13.92
N GLY A 467 18.17 0.33 -14.28
CA GLY A 467 17.63 1.33 -15.19
C GLY A 467 16.12 1.45 -15.12
N LEU A 468 15.62 2.64 -15.47
CA LEU A 468 14.20 2.97 -15.53
C LEU A 468 13.74 2.98 -16.99
N ASN A 469 12.81 2.09 -17.36
CA ASN A 469 12.17 2.11 -18.67
C ASN A 469 10.83 2.84 -18.56
N VAL A 470 10.64 3.89 -19.35
CA VAL A 470 9.44 4.73 -19.32
C VAL A 470 8.70 4.57 -20.64
N GLY A 471 7.38 4.34 -20.56
CA GLY A 471 6.54 4.19 -21.74
C GLY A 471 6.40 5.47 -22.57
N PRO A 472 5.61 5.44 -23.65
CA PRO A 472 5.44 6.57 -24.58
C PRO A 472 4.89 7.86 -23.94
N GLY A 473 4.25 7.76 -22.78
CA GLY A 473 3.76 8.90 -22.00
C GLY A 473 4.86 9.73 -21.32
N GLY A 474 6.10 9.22 -21.27
CA GLY A 474 7.25 9.94 -20.71
C GLY A 474 7.22 10.09 -19.19
N LEU A 475 8.19 10.86 -18.67
CA LEU A 475 8.32 11.19 -17.26
C LEU A 475 7.75 12.60 -17.02
N LEU A 476 6.64 12.71 -16.29
CA LEU A 476 6.11 13.98 -15.83
C LEU A 476 6.68 14.31 -14.45
N VAL A 477 7.34 15.46 -14.31
CA VAL A 477 7.90 15.92 -13.03
C VAL A 477 7.28 17.27 -12.69
N GLY A 478 6.63 17.35 -11.52
CA GLY A 478 5.97 18.57 -11.03
C GLY A 478 6.92 19.57 -10.34
N GLY A 479 8.20 19.22 -10.23
CA GLY A 479 9.27 20.02 -9.61
C GLY A 479 10.55 20.03 -10.43
N GLU A 480 11.67 20.41 -9.81
CA GLU A 480 12.98 20.42 -10.46
C GLU A 480 13.48 19.00 -10.78
N VAL A 481 14.03 18.81 -11.98
CA VAL A 481 14.68 17.55 -12.40
C VAL A 481 16.19 17.71 -12.26
N GLY A 482 16.76 17.16 -11.19
CA GLY A 482 18.21 17.09 -11.00
C GLY A 482 18.79 15.76 -11.51
N ILE A 483 19.58 15.79 -12.58
CA ILE A 483 20.37 14.63 -13.03
C ILE A 483 21.79 14.79 -12.49
N THR A 484 22.11 14.06 -11.42
CA THR A 484 23.43 14.10 -10.78
C THR A 484 24.11 12.75 -10.93
N ALA A 485 25.28 12.72 -11.56
CA ALA A 485 26.13 11.53 -11.56
C ALA A 485 27.11 11.62 -10.38
N SER A 486 27.34 10.49 -9.68
CA SER A 486 28.24 10.42 -8.51
C SER A 486 29.72 10.63 -8.85
N SER A 487 30.07 10.53 -10.12
CA SER A 487 31.23 11.22 -10.65
C SER A 487 30.73 12.52 -11.26
N THR A 488 31.28 13.65 -10.80
CA THR A 488 31.36 14.87 -11.61
C THR A 488 31.51 14.49 -13.09
N TRP A 489 30.91 15.24 -14.00
CA TRP A 489 31.10 15.10 -15.45
C TRP A 489 32.56 15.41 -15.85
N THR A 490 33.51 14.72 -15.24
CA THR A 490 34.94 14.74 -15.48
C THR A 490 35.20 13.60 -16.42
N SER A 491 35.56 13.99 -17.63
CA SER A 491 35.81 13.22 -18.85
C SER A 491 36.95 12.21 -18.73
N THR A 492 36.87 11.25 -17.81
CA THR A 492 37.70 10.03 -17.87
C THR A 492 36.94 8.84 -18.46
N SER A 493 35.62 8.95 -18.62
CA SER A 493 34.81 7.99 -19.38
C SER A 493 34.57 8.55 -20.78
N SER A 494 34.73 7.72 -21.80
CA SER A 494 34.45 8.06 -23.20
C SER A 494 32.95 8.10 -23.52
N GLN A 495 32.09 8.10 -22.51
CA GLN A 495 30.64 8.04 -22.66
C GLN A 495 30.03 9.44 -22.48
N PRO A 496 29.06 9.83 -23.32
CA PRO A 496 28.32 11.07 -23.10
C PRO A 496 27.50 10.96 -21.82
N GLY A 497 27.48 12.00 -20.98
CA GLY A 497 26.63 11.96 -19.78
C GLY A 497 25.13 12.19 -20.06
N LEU A 498 24.76 12.61 -21.28
CA LEU A 498 23.40 12.54 -21.83
C LEU A 498 23.48 12.18 -23.31
N SER A 499 22.80 11.11 -23.70
CA SER A 499 22.65 10.71 -25.09
C SER A 499 21.17 10.66 -25.43
N VAL A 500 20.75 11.41 -26.44
CA VAL A 500 19.39 11.38 -26.98
C VAL A 500 19.44 10.73 -28.35
N ALA A 501 18.78 9.58 -28.49
CA ALA A 501 18.66 8.88 -29.77
C ALA A 501 17.21 9.00 -30.25
N GLN A 502 17.02 9.72 -31.36
CA GLN A 502 15.73 9.85 -32.02
C GLN A 502 15.76 9.07 -33.34
N ASN A 503 14.78 8.20 -33.56
CA ASN A 503 14.59 7.48 -34.82
C ASN A 503 13.44 8.02 -35.69
N GLY A 504 12.69 9.01 -35.20
CA GLY A 504 11.62 9.71 -35.93
C GLY A 504 12.12 10.97 -36.65
N SER A 505 11.20 11.78 -37.17
CA SER A 505 11.50 13.03 -37.92
C SER A 505 11.24 14.34 -37.15
N GLY A 506 10.96 14.26 -35.85
CA GLY A 506 10.78 15.43 -34.98
C GLY A 506 12.10 16.10 -34.59
N ASN A 507 12.04 17.03 -33.63
CA ASN A 507 13.25 17.59 -33.03
C ASN A 507 13.87 16.61 -32.02
N ILE A 508 15.19 16.49 -32.02
CA ILE A 508 15.98 15.66 -31.09
C ILE A 508 15.86 16.23 -29.68
N VAL A 509 15.90 17.55 -29.55
CA VAL A 509 15.66 18.29 -28.30
C VAL A 509 14.80 19.50 -28.63
N GLU A 510 13.83 19.83 -27.78
CA GLU A 510 13.01 21.02 -27.91
C GLU A 510 12.73 21.63 -26.53
N PHE A 511 13.18 22.85 -26.30
CA PHE A 511 12.86 23.64 -25.12
C PHE A 511 11.85 24.73 -25.50
N LYS A 512 10.76 24.82 -24.74
CA LYS A 512 9.70 25.81 -24.93
C LYS A 512 9.56 26.73 -23.72
N ASP A 513 9.26 27.99 -23.99
CA ASP A 513 8.77 28.95 -23.01
C ASP A 513 7.32 29.34 -23.38
N ALA A 514 6.38 29.11 -22.48
CA ALA A 514 4.94 29.34 -22.68
C ALA A 514 4.39 28.80 -24.03
N GLY A 515 4.88 27.63 -24.47
CA GLY A 515 4.50 27.00 -25.74
C GLY A 515 5.30 27.44 -26.97
N THR A 516 6.18 28.44 -26.83
CA THR A 516 7.07 28.93 -27.90
C THR A 516 8.41 28.22 -27.83
N THR A 517 8.86 27.59 -28.91
CA THR A 517 10.19 26.97 -28.96
C THR A 517 11.31 28.03 -28.92
N ILE A 518 12.13 27.97 -27.88
CA ILE A 518 13.25 28.90 -27.64
C ILE A 518 14.61 28.29 -28.02
N PHE A 519 14.71 26.96 -27.98
CA PHE A 519 15.86 26.20 -28.47
C PHE A 519 15.39 24.84 -28.96
N TYR A 520 15.93 24.39 -30.10
CA TYR A 520 15.76 23.01 -30.51
C TYR A 520 16.96 22.50 -31.28
N ILE A 521 17.14 21.18 -31.25
CA ILE A 521 18.02 20.45 -32.17
C ILE A 521 17.10 19.69 -33.11
N ALA A 522 17.06 20.08 -34.38
CA ALA A 522 16.26 19.39 -35.39
C ALA A 522 16.81 17.99 -35.69
N ASP A 523 15.97 17.19 -36.34
CA ASP A 523 16.44 16.02 -37.07
C ASP A 523 17.61 16.40 -38.01
N GLY A 524 18.64 15.55 -38.04
CA GLY A 524 19.92 15.84 -38.70
C GLY A 524 20.89 16.71 -37.88
N GLY A 525 20.52 17.15 -36.67
CA GLY A 525 21.44 17.76 -35.69
C GLY A 525 21.59 19.28 -35.76
N ASN A 526 20.81 19.97 -36.60
CA ASN A 526 20.85 21.43 -36.68
C ASN A 526 20.26 22.06 -35.40
N ALA A 527 21.08 22.81 -34.66
CA ALA A 527 20.62 23.56 -33.49
C ALA A 527 20.12 24.95 -33.89
N THR A 528 18.95 25.33 -33.41
CA THR A 528 18.33 26.65 -33.61
C THR A 528 17.95 27.24 -32.27
N THR A 529 18.20 28.54 -32.09
CA THR A 529 17.77 29.31 -30.93
C THR A 529 17.00 30.56 -31.36
N THR A 530 15.94 30.89 -30.63
CA THR A 530 15.13 32.09 -30.86
C THR A 530 15.52 33.13 -29.83
N GLY A 531 16.14 34.23 -30.27
CA GLY A 531 16.59 35.32 -29.39
C GLY A 531 18.07 35.66 -29.56
N ASN A 532 18.66 36.28 -28.53
CA ASN A 532 20.07 36.63 -28.53
C ASN A 532 20.91 35.45 -28.05
N LEU A 533 21.88 35.01 -28.86
CA LEU A 533 22.93 34.10 -28.42
C LEU A 533 24.04 34.92 -27.76
N ASN A 534 24.02 35.04 -26.43
CA ASN A 534 25.08 35.71 -25.66
C ASN A 534 26.15 34.69 -25.25
N VAL A 535 27.17 34.51 -26.08
CA VAL A 535 28.32 33.64 -25.79
C VAL A 535 29.43 34.43 -25.11
N SER A 536 29.97 33.93 -23.99
CA SER A 536 31.18 34.48 -23.35
C SER A 536 32.48 33.99 -24.03
N GLY A 537 32.44 33.74 -25.34
CA GLY A 537 33.49 33.10 -26.12
C GLY A 537 33.21 33.15 -27.63
N THR A 538 33.86 32.28 -28.41
CA THR A 538 33.77 32.27 -29.87
C THR A 538 32.62 31.41 -30.40
N LEU A 539 31.94 31.88 -31.45
CA LEU A 539 30.96 31.10 -32.22
C LEU A 539 31.62 30.53 -33.49
N ASN A 540 31.75 29.22 -33.60
CA ASN A 540 32.15 28.57 -34.85
C ASN A 540 30.90 28.29 -35.70
N ILE A 541 30.82 28.89 -36.89
CA ILE A 541 29.77 28.58 -37.87
C ILE A 541 30.41 27.73 -38.97
N GLY A 542 30.13 26.41 -38.93
CA GLY A 542 30.85 25.43 -39.75
C GLY A 542 32.30 25.22 -39.27
N GLY A 543 33.05 24.33 -39.93
CA GLY A 543 34.46 24.06 -39.59
C GLY A 543 35.44 25.20 -39.93
N GLY A 544 34.95 26.44 -40.08
CA GLY A 544 35.73 27.63 -40.40
C GLY A 544 36.32 28.33 -39.18
N THR A 545 36.94 29.49 -39.41
CA THR A 545 37.48 30.33 -38.33
C THR A 545 36.36 30.81 -37.41
N SER A 546 36.63 30.77 -36.11
CA SER A 546 35.78 31.31 -35.07
C SER A 546 35.33 32.74 -35.33
N ILE A 547 34.05 33.03 -35.15
CA ILE A 547 33.54 34.40 -35.09
C ILE A 547 33.58 34.80 -33.62
N VAL A 548 34.49 35.70 -33.28
CA VAL A 548 34.64 36.21 -31.92
C VAL A 548 33.54 37.23 -31.62
N LYS A 549 33.16 38.05 -32.62
CA LYS A 549 32.17 39.10 -32.49
C LYS A 549 31.61 39.50 -33.86
N HIS A 550 30.29 39.62 -33.99
CA HIS A 550 29.63 40.26 -35.12
C HIS A 550 28.86 41.48 -34.64
N LEU A 551 29.09 42.63 -35.28
CA LEU A 551 28.38 43.87 -35.00
C LEU A 551 27.72 44.36 -36.28
N SER A 552 26.48 44.87 -36.20
CA SER A 552 25.80 45.50 -37.35
C SER A 552 25.14 46.82 -36.92
N VAL A 553 25.27 47.84 -37.76
CA VAL A 553 24.62 49.15 -37.57
C VAL A 553 24.12 49.68 -38.91
N THR A 554 23.14 50.58 -38.89
CA THR A 554 22.72 51.36 -40.06
C THR A 554 23.04 52.84 -39.82
N SER A 555 23.59 53.53 -40.81
CA SER A 555 23.88 54.97 -40.73
C SER A 555 23.48 55.67 -42.02
N SER A 556 22.89 56.87 -41.89
CA SER A 556 22.76 57.79 -43.03
C SER A 556 24.15 58.29 -43.42
N VAL A 557 24.45 58.28 -44.71
CA VAL A 557 25.68 58.83 -45.27
C VAL A 557 25.33 59.73 -46.44
N ASP A 558 25.87 60.94 -46.38
CA ASP A 558 25.73 61.96 -47.41
C ASP A 558 27.11 62.29 -47.96
N PHE A 559 27.38 61.88 -49.20
CA PHE A 559 28.65 62.13 -49.86
C PHE A 559 28.57 63.42 -50.66
N ASP A 560 29.61 64.25 -50.55
CA ASP A 560 29.76 65.39 -51.44
C ASP A 560 29.93 64.92 -52.89
N ALA A 561 29.51 65.74 -53.85
CA ALA A 561 29.64 65.46 -55.27
C ALA A 561 31.08 65.03 -55.64
N ILE A 562 31.18 63.87 -56.29
CA ILE A 562 32.45 63.20 -56.58
C ILE A 562 32.83 63.49 -58.03
N SER A 563 33.88 64.28 -58.22
CA SER A 563 34.41 64.57 -59.56
C SER A 563 34.85 63.30 -60.30
N ALA A 564 34.91 63.35 -61.64
CA ALA A 564 35.53 62.31 -62.46
C ALA A 564 36.93 61.94 -61.92
N ASN A 565 37.23 60.64 -61.83
CA ASN A 565 38.43 60.07 -61.19
C ASN A 565 38.68 60.51 -59.73
N GLY A 566 37.66 61.04 -59.05
CA GLY A 566 37.72 61.48 -57.66
C GLY A 566 37.21 60.44 -56.67
N CYS A 567 37.49 60.63 -55.38
CA CYS A 567 36.89 59.84 -54.31
C CYS A 567 36.44 60.74 -53.15
N SER A 568 35.37 60.35 -52.48
CA SER A 568 34.88 60.97 -51.25
C SER A 568 34.85 59.94 -50.12
N ILE A 569 35.16 60.37 -48.89
CA ILE A 569 35.17 59.51 -47.70
C ILE A 569 34.23 60.10 -46.67
N LYS A 570 33.37 59.26 -46.11
CA LYS A 570 32.51 59.58 -44.97
C LYS A 570 32.81 58.62 -43.82
N THR A 571 32.81 59.14 -42.61
CA THR A 571 33.08 58.37 -41.39
C THR A 571 31.82 58.16 -40.59
N VAL A 572 31.63 56.96 -40.07
CA VAL A 572 30.51 56.57 -39.21
C VAL A 572 31.08 56.12 -37.86
N SER A 573 30.56 56.69 -36.78
CA SER A 573 30.85 56.21 -35.43
C SER A 573 30.13 54.88 -35.19
N PHE A 574 30.88 53.84 -34.88
CA PHE A 574 30.38 52.49 -34.65
C PHE A 574 31.08 51.86 -33.45
N SER A 575 30.46 51.93 -32.27
CA SER A 575 31.09 51.44 -31.04
C SER A 575 31.35 49.93 -31.06
N GLY A 576 32.54 49.54 -30.61
CA GLY A 576 32.97 48.16 -30.44
C GLY A 576 33.76 47.57 -31.60
N VAL A 577 34.15 48.37 -32.60
CA VAL A 577 34.95 47.94 -33.78
C VAL A 577 36.42 48.36 -33.62
N ALA A 578 37.34 47.52 -34.09
CA ALA A 578 38.79 47.74 -34.03
C ALA A 578 39.46 47.69 -35.41
N VAL A 579 40.60 48.36 -35.54
CA VAL A 579 41.38 48.34 -36.79
C VAL A 579 41.83 46.92 -37.09
N GLY A 580 41.46 46.40 -38.25
CA GLY A 580 41.71 45.02 -38.66
C GLY A 580 40.45 44.16 -38.79
N ASP A 581 39.32 44.61 -38.24
CA ASP A 581 38.05 43.90 -38.37
C ASP A 581 37.60 43.87 -39.84
N SER A 582 36.96 42.77 -40.24
CA SER A 582 36.41 42.62 -41.58
C SER A 582 35.08 43.35 -41.68
N ILE A 583 34.90 44.14 -42.73
CA ILE A 583 33.67 44.89 -42.98
C ILE A 583 32.99 44.37 -44.23
N ASP A 584 31.67 44.30 -44.13
CA ASP A 584 30.75 44.16 -45.23
C ASP A 584 29.79 45.37 -45.26
N LEU A 585 29.58 45.93 -46.45
CA LEU A 585 28.74 47.11 -46.66
C LEU A 585 27.48 46.71 -47.44
N GLY A 586 26.31 46.91 -46.84
CA GLY A 586 25.03 46.79 -47.53
C GLY A 586 24.69 48.06 -48.29
N ILE A 587 25.26 48.21 -49.50
CA ILE A 587 24.98 49.34 -50.40
C ILE A 587 23.57 49.17 -51.00
N PRO A 588 22.66 50.15 -50.82
CA PRO A 588 21.30 50.06 -51.37
C PRO A 588 21.28 50.34 -52.88
N ASP A 589 20.27 49.79 -53.58
CA ASP A 589 20.10 49.89 -55.04
C ASP A 589 20.19 51.33 -55.58
N VAL A 590 19.71 52.32 -54.81
CA VAL A 590 19.77 53.74 -55.20
C VAL A 590 21.21 54.24 -55.39
N LEU A 591 22.17 53.66 -54.66
CA LEU A 591 23.59 53.93 -54.81
C LEU A 591 24.26 52.98 -55.80
N GLU A 592 23.88 51.71 -55.80
CA GLU A 592 24.44 50.69 -56.71
C GLU A 592 24.09 50.96 -58.18
N SER A 593 22.95 51.62 -58.44
CA SER A 593 22.55 52.05 -59.79
C SER A 593 23.45 53.13 -60.41
N LEU A 594 24.35 53.73 -59.62
CA LEU A 594 25.41 54.61 -60.09
C LEU A 594 26.62 53.74 -60.48
N GLU A 595 26.55 53.11 -61.65
CA GLU A 595 27.52 52.10 -62.13
C GLU A 595 28.98 52.62 -62.18
N GLU A 596 29.16 53.93 -62.25
CA GLU A 596 30.46 54.58 -62.22
C GLU A 596 31.09 54.67 -60.82
N LEU A 597 30.33 54.42 -59.75
CA LEU A 597 30.79 54.49 -58.37
C LEU A 597 31.21 53.12 -57.84
N SER A 598 32.34 53.09 -57.15
CA SER A 598 32.81 51.93 -56.38
C SER A 598 32.85 52.26 -54.89
N TRP A 599 32.43 51.29 -54.07
CA TRP A 599 32.25 51.46 -52.63
C TRP A 599 33.22 50.58 -51.86
N ARG A 600 33.85 51.12 -50.80
CA ARG A 600 34.71 50.35 -49.91
C ARG A 600 34.62 50.85 -48.48
N GLY A 601 34.48 49.91 -47.54
CA GLY A 601 34.51 50.16 -46.10
C GLY A 601 35.77 49.62 -45.45
N TRP A 602 36.27 50.29 -44.41
CA TRP A 602 37.26 49.74 -43.47
C TRP A 602 37.16 50.43 -42.11
N VAL A 603 37.61 49.75 -41.05
CA VAL A 603 37.73 50.36 -39.72
C VAL A 603 38.97 51.25 -39.74
N SER A 604 38.76 52.57 -39.83
CA SER A 604 39.83 53.55 -39.94
C SER A 604 40.48 53.89 -38.61
N ALA A 605 39.75 53.73 -37.51
CA ALA A 605 40.21 53.88 -36.13
C ALA A 605 39.25 53.12 -35.19
N THR A 606 39.63 52.95 -33.92
CA THR A 606 38.72 52.41 -32.90
C THR A 606 37.40 53.17 -32.91
N ASP A 607 36.29 52.42 -32.94
CA ASP A 607 34.93 52.94 -32.99
C ASP A 607 34.59 53.79 -34.24
N ILE A 608 35.40 53.78 -35.30
CA ILE A 608 35.19 54.58 -36.51
C ILE A 608 35.35 53.74 -37.78
N VAL A 609 34.27 53.64 -38.56
CA VAL A 609 34.28 53.07 -39.91
C VAL A 609 34.36 54.17 -40.94
N SER A 610 35.29 54.05 -41.89
CA SER A 610 35.36 54.91 -43.08
C SER A 610 34.73 54.20 -44.26
N ILE A 611 33.86 54.91 -44.98
CA ILE A 611 33.26 54.47 -46.24
C ILE A 611 33.79 55.39 -47.33
N LYS A 612 34.40 54.81 -48.35
CA LYS A 612 34.94 55.52 -49.51
C LYS A 612 34.12 55.19 -50.74
N ALA A 613 33.68 56.24 -51.42
CA ALA A 613 33.07 56.18 -52.73
C ALA A 613 34.05 56.76 -53.76
N CYS A 614 34.35 56.03 -54.83
CA CYS A 614 35.22 56.50 -55.91
C CYS A 614 34.50 56.45 -57.25
N ASN A 615 34.58 57.56 -57.99
CA ASN A 615 34.03 57.68 -59.33
C ASN A 615 35.07 57.30 -60.37
N ALA A 616 34.81 56.21 -61.10
CA ALA A 616 35.66 55.70 -62.17
C ALA A 616 35.38 56.36 -63.53
N SER A 617 34.36 57.23 -63.63
CA SER A 617 34.12 58.03 -64.83
C SER A 617 35.28 58.98 -65.09
N THR A 618 35.59 59.16 -66.38
CA THR A 618 36.69 60.04 -66.84
C THR A 618 36.21 61.43 -67.23
N SER A 619 34.90 61.65 -67.29
CA SER A 619 34.28 62.90 -67.75
C SER A 619 33.22 63.46 -66.81
N ASP A 620 32.47 62.60 -66.12
CA ASP A 620 31.26 63.00 -65.41
C ASP A 620 31.44 62.94 -63.89
N SER A 621 30.91 63.94 -63.19
CA SER A 621 30.81 63.93 -61.73
C SER A 621 29.53 63.22 -61.29
N SER A 622 29.59 62.48 -60.20
CA SER A 622 28.44 61.77 -59.63
C SER A 622 28.15 62.31 -58.24
N ASN A 623 26.89 62.63 -57.98
CA ASN A 623 26.44 63.12 -56.69
C ASN A 623 25.45 62.12 -56.08
N PRO A 624 25.93 61.08 -55.38
CA PRO A 624 25.06 60.08 -54.78
C PRO A 624 24.14 60.74 -53.74
N ALA A 625 22.86 60.37 -53.77
CA ALA A 625 21.90 60.90 -52.81
C ALA A 625 22.20 60.40 -51.39
N GLU A 626 21.93 61.24 -50.38
CA GLU A 626 21.96 60.82 -48.99
C GLU A 626 21.05 59.59 -48.80
N THR A 627 21.61 58.53 -48.21
CA THR A 627 20.84 57.32 -47.92
C THR A 627 21.43 56.56 -46.74
N THR A 628 20.65 55.63 -46.21
CA THR A 628 21.05 54.76 -45.11
C THR A 628 21.76 53.52 -45.63
N ILE A 629 23.00 53.29 -45.18
CA ILE A 629 23.80 52.10 -45.48
C ILE A 629 23.88 51.21 -44.24
N ARG A 630 23.80 49.89 -44.43
CA ARG A 630 24.12 48.91 -43.37
C ARG A 630 25.61 48.61 -43.36
N ILE A 631 26.20 48.62 -42.18
CA ILE A 631 27.61 48.29 -41.95
C ILE A 631 27.64 47.08 -41.04
N SER A 632 28.21 45.98 -41.52
CA SER A 632 28.39 44.76 -40.75
C SER A 632 29.89 44.52 -40.54
N VAL A 633 30.29 44.26 -39.30
CA VAL A 633 31.69 44.09 -38.89
C VAL A 633 31.85 42.73 -38.23
N TRP A 634 32.80 41.95 -38.73
CA TRP A 634 33.13 40.60 -38.27
C TRP A 634 34.54 40.60 -37.67
N ASN A 635 34.64 40.20 -36.39
CA ASN A 635 35.89 39.81 -35.73
C ASN A 635 36.03 38.29 -35.83
N TYR A 636 37.17 37.85 -36.35
CA TYR A 636 37.56 36.45 -36.45
C TYR A 636 38.71 36.13 -35.50
#